data_AF-A0A960W3Z2-F1
#
_entry.id   AF-A0A960W3Z2-F1
#
_cell.length_a   1.000
_cell.length_b   1.000
_cell.length_c   1.000
_cell.angle_alpha   90.00
_cell.angle_beta   90.00
_cell.angle_gamma   90.00
#
_symmetry.space_group_name_H-M   'P 1'
#
loop_
_entity.id
_entity.type
_entity.pdbx_description
1 polymer ?
#
loop_
_entity_poly.entity_id
_entity_poly.type
_entity_poly.pdbx_seq_one_letter_code
_entity_poly.pdbx_strand_id
1 'polypeptide(L)'
;MLQLDLFGDIMSYFESDDLNIWVDTHFPLPQTLRNKLISKEEILLKLSQKENPIELSTQKWVVIQEIVDFITQKGSPIFYYKELYDYIGFETCALCLVSTEHYIKIHGSVKYAEDKCRVCPLAAIDRCTAEFSNFDRIIRILYCGFSYLENRHETMSDEEISNNHYLLIEYIGKMIQNLEILQSK
;
A
#
# COMPACT_ATOMS: atom_id res chain seq x y z
N MET A 1 10.01 -40.43 -18.74
CA MET A 1 11.15 -40.14 -17.84
C MET A 1 12.11 -39.27 -18.63
N LEU A 2 12.64 -38.22 -17.98
CA LEU A 2 13.40 -37.06 -18.50
C LEU A 2 12.47 -35.98 -19.12
N GLN A 3 12.51 -34.69 -18.74
CA GLN A 3 13.57 -33.89 -18.12
C GLN A 3 13.01 -32.90 -17.08
N LEU A 4 13.57 -32.97 -15.87
CA LEU A 4 13.79 -31.81 -14.99
C LEU A 4 14.95 -31.01 -15.59
N ASP A 5 14.83 -29.68 -15.59
CA ASP A 5 15.91 -28.69 -15.37
C ASP A 5 15.48 -27.32 -15.94
N LEU A 6 14.65 -26.60 -15.19
CA LEU A 6 14.36 -25.17 -15.43
C LEU A 6 14.91 -24.28 -14.30
N PHE A 7 15.70 -24.85 -13.38
CA PHE A 7 16.34 -24.13 -12.28
C PHE A 7 17.84 -23.86 -12.52
N GLY A 8 18.41 -24.37 -13.61
CA GLY A 8 19.84 -24.26 -13.91
C GLY A 8 20.29 -22.92 -14.51
N ASP A 9 19.39 -22.15 -15.12
CA ASP A 9 19.78 -20.99 -15.95
C ASP A 9 19.75 -19.62 -15.25
N ILE A 10 19.33 -19.55 -13.97
CA ILE A 10 19.35 -18.27 -13.22
C ILE A 10 20.64 -18.10 -12.40
N MET A 11 21.41 -19.17 -12.18
CA MET A 11 22.58 -19.15 -11.30
C MET A 11 23.93 -18.99 -12.02
N SER A 12 23.98 -18.94 -13.36
CA SER A 12 25.24 -18.82 -14.11
C SER A 12 25.72 -17.39 -14.36
N TYR A 13 25.02 -16.37 -13.84
CA TYR A 13 25.36 -14.95 -14.05
C TYR A 13 26.17 -14.29 -12.91
N PHE A 14 26.65 -15.05 -11.92
CA PHE A 14 27.38 -14.49 -10.77
C PHE A 14 28.78 -15.08 -10.56
N GLU A 15 29.55 -15.20 -11.64
CA GLU A 15 31.02 -15.33 -11.56
C GLU A 15 31.68 -14.26 -12.41
N SER A 16 31.75 -13.04 -11.87
CA SER A 16 32.82 -12.09 -12.20
C SER A 16 32.88 -10.99 -11.14
N ASP A 17 34.01 -10.93 -10.46
CA ASP A 17 34.43 -9.80 -9.64
C ASP A 17 34.30 -8.47 -10.40
N ASP A 18 34.07 -7.39 -9.64
CA ASP A 18 34.00 -5.99 -10.09
C ASP A 18 32.77 -5.56 -10.90
N LEU A 19 31.62 -5.46 -10.22
CA LEU A 19 30.60 -4.46 -10.54
C LEU A 19 29.65 -4.29 -9.34
N ASN A 20 29.77 -3.16 -8.63
CA ASN A 20 28.71 -2.64 -7.76
C ASN A 20 27.51 -2.22 -8.63
N ILE A 21 26.85 -3.19 -9.25
CA ILE A 21 25.53 -3.03 -9.82
C ILE A 21 24.60 -3.08 -8.61
N TRP A 22 24.09 -1.91 -8.24
CA TRP A 22 22.91 -1.79 -7.40
C TRP A 22 21.77 -2.47 -8.16
N VAL A 23 21.62 -3.79 -7.99
CA VAL A 23 20.45 -4.51 -8.49
C VAL A 23 19.30 -3.92 -7.71
N ASP A 24 18.45 -3.16 -8.40
CA ASP A 24 17.20 -2.67 -7.83
C ASP A 24 16.43 -3.90 -7.36
N THR A 25 16.40 -4.11 -6.04
CA THR A 25 15.79 -5.30 -5.42
C THR A 25 14.27 -5.19 -5.41
N HIS A 26 13.68 -4.43 -6.32
CA HIS A 26 12.28 -4.11 -6.37
C HIS A 26 11.73 -4.47 -7.74
N PHE A 27 10.59 -5.16 -7.75
CA PHE A 27 9.93 -5.49 -9.00
C PHE A 27 8.87 -4.45 -9.33
N PRO A 28 8.95 -3.80 -10.50
CA PRO A 28 7.94 -2.84 -10.90
C PRO A 28 6.59 -3.55 -11.08
N LEU A 29 5.52 -2.93 -10.59
CA LEU A 29 4.16 -3.35 -10.88
C LEU A 29 3.91 -3.27 -12.40
N PRO A 30 3.05 -4.13 -12.97
CA PRO A 30 2.58 -3.96 -14.33
C PRO A 30 2.02 -2.56 -14.54
N GLN A 31 2.36 -1.92 -15.67
CA GLN A 31 1.88 -0.57 -16.00
C GLN A 31 0.34 -0.48 -15.98
N THR A 32 -0.33 -1.57 -16.37
CA THR A 32 -1.80 -1.67 -16.34
C THR A 32 -2.38 -1.56 -14.94
N LEU A 33 -1.69 -2.06 -13.90
CA LEU A 33 -2.11 -1.92 -12.51
C LEU A 33 -1.74 -0.55 -11.96
N ARG A 34 -0.54 -0.04 -12.26
CA ARG A 34 -0.16 1.33 -11.88
C ARG A 34 -1.14 2.38 -12.40
N ASN A 35 -1.61 2.25 -13.63
CA ASN A 35 -2.56 3.19 -14.23
C ASN A 35 -3.94 3.20 -13.56
N LYS A 36 -4.27 2.19 -12.74
CA LYS A 36 -5.51 2.18 -11.94
C LYS A 36 -5.39 3.00 -10.66
N LEU A 37 -4.16 3.35 -10.25
CA LEU A 37 -3.93 4.12 -9.05
C LEU A 37 -4.29 5.58 -9.30
N ILE A 38 -5.25 6.07 -8.52
CA ILE A 38 -5.79 7.42 -8.65
C ILE A 38 -4.81 8.40 -7.99
N SER A 39 -4.30 9.36 -8.76
CA SER A 39 -3.41 10.41 -8.22
C SER A 39 -4.19 11.39 -7.33
N LYS A 40 -3.46 12.18 -6.54
CA LYS A 40 -4.07 13.25 -5.74
C LYS A 40 -4.81 14.25 -6.61
N GLU A 41 -4.21 14.63 -7.75
CA GLU A 41 -4.79 15.58 -8.71
C GLU A 41 -6.10 15.04 -9.29
N GLU A 42 -6.14 13.75 -9.63
CA GLU A 42 -7.35 13.09 -10.12
C GLU A 42 -8.43 13.02 -9.03
N ILE A 43 -8.07 12.70 -7.78
CA ILE A 43 -9.02 12.73 -6.66
C ILE A 43 -9.62 14.12 -6.49
N LEU A 44 -8.79 15.18 -6.50
CA LEU A 44 -9.26 16.56 -6.37
C LEU A 44 -10.20 16.95 -7.52
N LEU A 45 -9.90 16.52 -8.75
CA LEU A 45 -10.79 16.73 -9.90
C LEU A 45 -12.14 16.05 -9.69
N LYS A 46 -12.16 14.75 -9.33
CA LYS A 46 -13.41 14.00 -9.08
C LYS A 46 -14.22 14.59 -7.93
N LEU A 47 -13.56 15.02 -6.86
CA LEU A 47 -14.21 15.74 -5.75
C LEU A 47 -14.84 17.07 -6.21
N SER A 48 -14.18 17.83 -7.08
CA SER A 48 -14.74 19.07 -7.65
C SER A 48 -15.98 18.80 -8.52
N GLN A 49 -16.07 17.62 -9.11
CA GLN A 49 -17.21 17.11 -9.86
C GLN A 49 -18.30 16.51 -8.96
N LYS A 50 -18.17 16.64 -7.63
CA LYS A 50 -19.11 16.17 -6.60
C LYS A 50 -19.20 14.65 -6.48
N GLU A 51 -18.17 13.92 -6.88
CA GLU A 51 -18.09 12.49 -6.54
C GLU A 51 -18.01 12.27 -5.02
N ASN A 52 -18.56 11.14 -4.57
CA ASN A 52 -18.63 10.82 -3.16
C ASN A 52 -17.22 10.49 -2.60
N PRO A 53 -16.73 11.20 -1.56
CA PRO A 53 -15.39 10.96 -1.02
C PRO A 53 -15.19 9.56 -0.41
N ILE A 54 -16.25 8.96 0.13
CA ILE A 54 -16.22 7.60 0.66
C ILE A 54 -16.04 6.63 -0.51
N GLU A 55 -16.82 6.78 -1.57
CA GLU A 55 -16.73 5.95 -2.79
C GLU A 55 -15.34 6.01 -3.44
N LEU A 56 -14.78 7.22 -3.60
CA LEU A 56 -13.42 7.40 -4.11
C LEU A 56 -12.36 6.71 -3.22
N SER A 57 -12.55 6.77 -1.90
CA SER A 57 -11.67 6.10 -0.96
C SER A 57 -11.81 4.57 -1.06
N THR A 58 -13.03 4.06 -1.25
CA THR A 58 -13.30 2.63 -1.46
C THR A 58 -12.65 2.14 -2.74
N GLN A 59 -12.84 2.85 -3.85
CA GLN A 59 -12.22 2.53 -5.15
C GLN A 59 -10.70 2.39 -5.03
N LYS A 60 -10.04 3.31 -4.31
CA LYS A 60 -8.60 3.21 -4.04
C LYS A 60 -8.24 1.90 -3.34
N TRP A 61 -8.94 1.52 -2.28
CA TRP A 61 -8.63 0.30 -1.53
C TRP A 61 -8.94 -0.97 -2.32
N VAL A 62 -9.97 -0.96 -3.18
CA VAL A 62 -10.24 -2.06 -4.11
C VAL A 62 -9.09 -2.23 -5.12
N VAL A 63 -8.57 -1.14 -5.69
CA VAL A 63 -7.39 -1.22 -6.58
C VAL A 63 -6.16 -1.74 -5.84
N ILE A 64 -5.95 -1.31 -4.59
CA ILE A 64 -4.87 -1.85 -3.73
C ILE A 64 -5.04 -3.36 -3.51
N GLN A 65 -6.26 -3.82 -3.27
CA GLN A 65 -6.57 -5.25 -3.12
C GLN A 65 -6.25 -6.03 -4.41
N GLU A 66 -6.66 -5.53 -5.59
CA GLU A 66 -6.31 -6.15 -6.87
C GLU A 66 -4.79 -6.26 -7.08
N ILE A 67 -4.03 -5.25 -6.65
CA ILE A 67 -2.56 -5.27 -6.72
C ILE A 67 -2.00 -6.35 -5.79
N VAL A 68 -2.51 -6.46 -4.56
CA VAL A 68 -2.05 -7.48 -3.61
C VAL A 68 -2.39 -8.90 -4.09
N ASP A 69 -3.57 -9.10 -4.68
CA ASP A 69 -3.96 -10.38 -5.29
C ASP A 69 -3.01 -10.76 -6.44
N PHE A 70 -2.62 -9.79 -7.27
CA PHE A 70 -1.61 -10.01 -8.31
C PHE A 70 -0.26 -10.41 -7.71
N ILE A 71 0.19 -9.70 -6.68
CA ILE A 71 1.46 -9.95 -6.00
C ILE A 71 1.47 -11.36 -5.37
N THR A 72 0.35 -11.79 -4.79
CA THR A 72 0.17 -13.13 -4.20
C THR A 72 0.52 -14.23 -5.22
N GLN A 73 0.14 -14.05 -6.48
CA GLN A 73 0.35 -15.03 -7.55
C GLN A 73 1.80 -15.09 -8.06
N LYS A 74 2.67 -14.15 -7.66
CA LYS A 74 4.07 -14.07 -8.11
C LYS A 74 5.07 -14.85 -7.26
N GLY A 75 4.65 -15.36 -6.10
CA GLY A 75 5.49 -16.21 -5.23
C GLY A 75 6.55 -15.49 -4.42
N SER A 76 6.79 -14.19 -4.64
CA SER A 76 7.73 -13.39 -3.84
C SER A 76 7.17 -11.98 -3.58
N PRO A 77 6.22 -11.85 -2.65
CA PRO A 77 5.43 -10.64 -2.50
C PRO A 77 6.23 -9.43 -2.04
N ILE A 78 7.27 -9.67 -1.25
CA ILE A 78 8.12 -8.67 -0.61
C ILE A 78 8.79 -7.71 -1.60
N PHE A 79 9.13 -8.18 -2.81
CA PHE A 79 9.78 -7.36 -3.85
C PHE A 79 8.89 -6.24 -4.40
N TYR A 80 7.58 -6.29 -4.11
CA TYR A 80 6.61 -5.28 -4.53
C TYR A 80 6.21 -4.31 -3.40
N TYR A 81 6.66 -4.55 -2.17
CA TYR A 81 6.16 -3.81 -1.00
C TYR A 81 6.59 -2.34 -1.00
N LYS A 82 7.78 -2.03 -1.53
CA LYS A 82 8.25 -0.64 -1.65
C LYS A 82 7.32 0.19 -2.53
N GLU A 83 7.02 -0.33 -3.71
CA GLU A 83 6.15 0.36 -4.66
C GLU A 83 4.73 0.50 -4.10
N LEU A 84 4.19 -0.55 -3.46
CA LEU A 84 2.88 -0.47 -2.82
C LEU A 84 2.85 0.56 -1.66
N TYR A 85 3.91 0.60 -0.84
CA TYR A 85 4.05 1.57 0.25
C TYR A 85 3.98 3.01 -0.26
N ASP A 86 4.65 3.32 -1.37
CA ASP A 86 4.69 4.67 -1.94
C ASP A 86 3.30 5.16 -2.42
N TYR A 87 2.37 4.23 -2.68
CA TYR A 87 0.99 4.54 -3.09
C TYR A 87 0.01 4.65 -1.92
N ILE A 88 0.32 4.06 -0.77
CA ILE A 88 -0.56 4.06 0.40
C ILE A 88 -0.25 5.28 1.26
N GLY A 89 -0.92 6.40 0.95
CA GLY A 89 -0.81 7.64 1.71
C GLY A 89 -2.14 8.29 2.05
N PHE A 90 -2.15 9.14 3.08
CA PHE A 90 -3.29 10.00 3.41
C PHE A 90 -3.52 11.09 2.35
N GLU A 91 -2.47 11.47 1.60
CA GLU A 91 -2.52 12.51 0.56
C GLU A 91 -3.36 12.10 -0.65
N THR A 92 -3.53 10.79 -0.85
CA THR A 92 -4.37 10.19 -1.88
C THR A 92 -5.63 9.55 -1.27
N CYS A 93 -6.03 9.96 -0.06
CA CYS A 93 -7.31 9.55 0.53
C CYS A 93 -8.33 10.68 0.39
N ALA A 94 -9.38 10.46 -0.40
CA ALA A 94 -10.41 11.48 -0.66
C ALA A 94 -11.10 11.96 0.62
N LEU A 95 -11.37 11.07 1.58
CA LEU A 95 -11.92 11.45 2.88
C LEU A 95 -10.97 12.35 3.68
N CYS A 96 -9.67 12.03 3.72
CA CYS A 96 -8.69 12.85 4.40
C CYS A 96 -8.58 14.24 3.75
N LEU A 97 -8.60 14.32 2.42
CA LEU A 97 -8.54 15.58 1.68
C LEU A 97 -9.74 16.48 2.01
N VAL A 98 -10.97 15.96 1.90
CA VAL A 98 -12.19 16.73 2.17
C VAL A 98 -12.26 17.18 3.62
N SER A 99 -11.98 16.28 4.57
CA SER A 99 -12.02 16.61 6.00
C SER A 99 -10.96 17.62 6.40
N THR A 100 -9.75 17.50 5.86
CA THR A 100 -8.67 18.46 6.14
C THR A 100 -9.01 19.83 5.58
N GLU A 101 -9.52 19.90 4.35
CA GLU A 101 -9.93 21.18 3.74
C GLU A 101 -11.05 21.85 4.53
N HIS A 102 -12.08 21.08 4.91
CA HIS A 102 -13.18 21.58 5.73
C HIS A 102 -12.69 22.10 7.09
N TYR A 103 -11.80 21.36 7.75
CA TYR A 103 -11.22 21.77 9.03
C TYR A 103 -10.39 23.06 8.88
N ILE A 104 -9.57 23.18 7.84
CA ILE A 104 -8.78 24.39 7.56
C ILE A 104 -9.70 25.60 7.34
N LYS A 105 -10.82 25.44 6.64
CA LYS A 105 -11.79 26.53 6.43
C LYS A 105 -12.38 27.06 7.73
N ILE A 106 -12.56 26.22 8.75
CA ILE A 106 -13.16 26.58 10.04
C ILE A 106 -12.11 27.06 11.06
N HIS A 107 -10.97 26.37 11.13
CA HIS A 107 -9.97 26.53 12.21
C HIS A 107 -8.65 27.15 11.74
N GLY A 108 -8.50 27.43 10.44
CA GLY A 108 -7.38 28.16 9.85
C GLY A 108 -6.13 27.33 9.51
N SER A 109 -5.83 26.25 10.23
CA SER A 109 -4.67 25.38 9.90
C SER A 109 -4.75 23.99 10.54
N VAL A 110 -4.01 23.03 9.96
CA VAL A 110 -3.73 21.72 10.55
C VAL A 110 -2.21 21.58 10.69
N LYS A 111 -1.70 21.46 11.92
CA LYS A 111 -0.26 21.51 12.20
C LYS A 111 0.46 20.19 11.94
N TYR A 112 -0.18 19.04 12.20
CA TYR A 112 0.47 17.73 12.12
C TYR A 112 -0.29 16.76 11.20
N ALA A 113 0.42 15.82 10.57
CA ALA A 113 -0.19 14.81 9.68
C ALA A 113 -1.21 13.92 10.43
N GLU A 114 -0.94 13.64 11.70
CA GLU A 114 -1.82 12.87 12.60
C GLU A 114 -3.18 13.53 12.84
N ASP A 115 -3.24 14.87 12.76
CA ASP A 115 -4.48 15.64 12.93
C ASP A 115 -5.37 15.59 11.69
N LYS A 116 -4.78 15.42 10.49
CA LYS A 116 -5.53 15.25 9.23
C LYS A 116 -6.41 14.00 9.27
N CYS A 117 -5.92 12.95 9.91
CA CYS A 117 -6.66 11.71 10.08
C CYS A 117 -7.72 11.81 11.20
N ARG A 118 -7.49 12.59 12.27
CA ARG A 118 -8.48 12.78 13.35
C ARG A 118 -9.82 13.35 12.88
N VAL A 119 -9.77 14.16 11.84
CA VAL A 119 -10.95 14.86 11.29
C VAL A 119 -11.64 14.08 10.17
N CYS A 120 -11.05 12.95 9.74
CA CYS A 120 -11.60 12.06 8.73
C CYS A 120 -12.72 11.18 9.33
N PRO A 121 -13.85 10.92 8.63
CA PRO A 121 -14.90 10.02 9.10
C PRO A 121 -14.41 8.61 9.49
N LEU A 122 -13.31 8.13 8.88
CA LEU A 122 -12.68 6.87 9.28
C LEU A 122 -12.21 6.87 10.74
N ALA A 123 -11.90 8.03 11.33
CA ALA A 123 -11.49 8.12 12.73
C ALA A 123 -12.54 7.62 13.72
N ALA A 124 -13.83 7.59 13.33
CA ALA A 124 -14.90 7.05 14.17
C ALA A 124 -14.91 5.51 14.24
N ILE A 125 -14.20 4.84 13.32
CA ILE A 125 -14.17 3.38 13.19
C ILE A 125 -12.76 2.84 13.43
N ASP A 126 -11.79 3.39 12.69
CA ASP A 126 -10.40 2.96 12.69
C ASP A 126 -9.50 4.12 12.24
N ARG A 127 -9.04 4.91 13.21
CA ARG A 127 -8.21 6.09 12.94
C ARG A 127 -6.89 5.64 12.32
N CYS A 128 -6.69 5.90 11.03
CA CYS A 128 -5.52 5.49 10.24
C CYS A 128 -4.14 5.89 10.80
N THR A 129 -4.09 6.84 11.74
CA THR A 129 -2.83 7.29 12.40
C THR A 129 -2.70 6.83 13.84
N ALA A 130 -3.69 6.09 14.36
CA ALA A 130 -3.58 5.46 15.65
C ALA A 130 -2.70 4.21 15.55
N GLU A 131 -1.91 3.97 16.59
CA GLU A 131 -1.15 2.75 16.76
C GLU A 131 -2.09 1.53 16.64
N PHE A 132 -1.69 0.52 15.88
CA PHE A 132 -2.45 -0.71 15.64
C PHE A 132 -3.74 -0.56 14.82
N SER A 133 -4.03 0.62 14.26
CA SER A 133 -5.08 0.76 13.23
C SER A 133 -4.80 -0.14 12.03
N ASN A 134 -5.81 -0.48 11.23
CA ASN A 134 -5.57 -1.33 10.05
C ASN A 134 -4.58 -0.65 9.09
N PHE A 135 -4.67 0.68 8.93
CA PHE A 135 -3.70 1.44 8.14
C PHE A 135 -2.28 1.36 8.72
N ASP A 136 -2.09 1.60 10.02
CA ASP A 136 -0.77 1.49 10.67
C ASP A 136 -0.18 0.09 10.49
N ARG A 137 -1.01 -0.96 10.64
CA ARG A 137 -0.57 -2.35 10.42
C ARG A 137 -0.17 -2.62 8.98
N ILE A 138 -0.91 -2.11 7.99
CA ILE A 138 -0.56 -2.19 6.57
C ILE A 138 0.80 -1.52 6.32
N ILE A 139 0.95 -0.27 6.75
CA ILE A 139 2.18 0.52 6.57
C ILE A 139 3.38 -0.19 7.22
N ARG A 140 3.22 -0.73 8.43
CA ARG A 140 4.27 -1.48 9.12
C ARG A 140 4.66 -2.75 8.37
N ILE A 141 3.71 -3.54 7.89
CA ILE A 141 4.00 -4.75 7.12
C ILE A 141 4.80 -4.41 5.86
N LEU A 142 4.36 -3.40 5.11
CA LEU A 142 5.04 -2.98 3.89
C LEU A 142 6.44 -2.44 4.20
N TYR A 143 6.55 -1.53 5.18
CA TYR A 143 7.81 -0.93 5.59
C TYR A 143 8.82 -1.96 6.06
N CYS A 144 8.43 -2.85 6.98
CA CYS A 144 9.31 -3.91 7.47
C CYS A 144 9.76 -4.82 6.34
N GLY A 145 8.85 -5.17 5.40
CA GLY A 145 9.19 -6.04 4.30
C GLY A 145 10.17 -5.43 3.30
N PHE A 146 9.98 -4.19 2.85
CA PHE A 146 10.97 -3.61 1.92
C PHE A 146 12.27 -3.18 2.62
N SER A 147 12.19 -2.67 3.86
CA SER A 147 13.40 -2.27 4.62
C SER A 147 14.32 -3.46 4.85
N TYR A 148 13.75 -4.66 4.97
CA TYR A 148 14.48 -5.91 5.04
C TYR A 148 15.32 -6.18 3.78
N LEU A 149 14.74 -5.97 2.58
CA LEU A 149 15.45 -6.15 1.31
C LEU A 149 16.64 -5.19 1.19
N GLU A 150 16.48 -3.97 1.68
CA GLU A 150 17.52 -2.92 1.64
C GLU A 150 18.64 -3.17 2.65
N ASN A 151 18.33 -3.67 3.85
CA ASN A 151 19.29 -3.69 4.96
C ASN A 151 20.13 -4.97 5.10
N ARG A 152 19.89 -6.04 4.33
CA ARG A 152 20.73 -7.28 4.15
C ARG A 152 21.39 -7.94 5.38
N HIS A 153 21.16 -7.46 6.60
CA HIS A 153 21.83 -7.90 7.83
C HIS A 153 20.99 -8.87 8.66
N GLU A 154 19.72 -9.03 8.33
CA GLU A 154 18.82 -10.01 8.94
C GLU A 154 18.16 -10.81 7.82
N THR A 155 17.72 -12.05 8.12
CA THR A 155 16.94 -12.89 7.19
C THR A 155 15.52 -13.15 7.72
N MET A 156 14.49 -12.73 6.98
CA MET A 156 13.08 -12.99 7.24
C MET A 156 12.75 -14.30 6.52
N SER A 157 12.22 -15.25 7.27
CA SER A 157 11.86 -16.57 6.76
C SER A 157 10.70 -16.48 5.77
N ASP A 158 10.59 -17.47 4.87
CA ASP A 158 9.46 -17.59 3.95
C ASP A 158 8.12 -17.68 4.70
N GLU A 159 8.12 -18.28 5.90
CA GLU A 159 6.96 -18.34 6.78
C GLU A 159 6.55 -16.95 7.27
N GLU A 160 7.49 -16.12 7.72
CA GLU A 160 7.22 -14.74 8.13
C GLU A 160 6.74 -13.88 6.95
N ILE A 161 7.33 -14.04 5.77
CA ILE A 161 6.89 -13.35 4.56
C ILE A 161 5.45 -13.74 4.23
N SER A 162 5.13 -15.03 4.26
CA SER A 162 3.79 -15.55 3.99
C SER A 162 2.76 -15.04 5.02
N ASN A 163 3.10 -15.11 6.31
CA ASN A 163 2.24 -14.63 7.39
C ASN A 163 1.98 -13.12 7.28
N ASN A 164 3.02 -12.32 7.03
CA ASN A 164 2.88 -10.89 6.84
C ASN A 164 2.02 -10.56 5.62
N HIS A 165 2.17 -11.31 4.53
CA HIS A 165 1.36 -11.14 3.34
C HIS A 165 -0.11 -11.48 3.57
N TYR A 166 -0.40 -12.55 4.30
CA TYR A 166 -1.77 -12.90 4.71
C TYR A 166 -2.40 -11.79 5.55
N LEU A 167 -1.67 -11.27 6.55
CA LEU A 167 -2.14 -10.17 7.38
C LEU A 167 -2.38 -8.88 6.58
N LEU A 168 -1.54 -8.59 5.58
CA LEU A 168 -1.72 -7.47 4.66
C LEU A 168 -3.09 -7.54 3.96
N ILE A 169 -3.42 -8.71 3.39
CA ILE A 169 -4.72 -8.96 2.73
C ILE A 169 -5.86 -8.74 3.72
N GLU A 170 -5.76 -9.28 4.93
CA GLU A 170 -6.79 -9.14 5.98
C GLU A 170 -7.04 -7.67 6.33
N TYR A 171 -5.98 -6.88 6.56
CA TYR A 171 -6.12 -5.48 6.93
C TYR A 171 -6.63 -4.60 5.78
N ILE A 172 -6.27 -4.90 4.53
CA ILE A 172 -6.87 -4.23 3.36
C ILE A 172 -8.37 -4.52 3.30
N GLY A 173 -8.78 -5.77 3.52
CA GLY A 173 -10.19 -6.14 3.58
C GLY A 173 -10.96 -5.37 4.66
N LYS A 174 -10.35 -5.20 5.86
CA LYS A 174 -10.94 -4.39 6.93
C LYS A 174 -11.04 -2.91 6.58
N MET A 175 -10.07 -2.35 5.84
CA MET A 175 -10.16 -0.97 5.36
C MET A 175 -11.36 -0.75 4.43
N ILE A 176 -11.62 -1.70 3.53
CA ILE A 176 -12.79 -1.68 2.64
C ILE A 176 -14.08 -1.76 3.46
N GLN A 177 -14.19 -2.73 4.38
CA GLN A 177 -15.35 -2.88 5.26
C GLN A 177 -15.64 -1.62 6.08
N ASN A 178 -14.60 -0.96 6.61
CA ASN A 178 -14.76 0.28 7.37
C ASN A 178 -15.38 1.40 6.50
N LEU A 179 -15.03 1.46 5.21
CA LEU A 179 -15.60 2.41 4.28
C LEU A 179 -17.05 2.07 3.91
N GLU A 180 -17.36 0.80 3.70
CA GLU A 180 -18.74 0.33 3.46
C GLU A 180 -19.66 0.66 4.65
N ILE A 181 -19.17 0.50 5.89
CA ILE A 181 -19.91 0.92 7.09
C ILE A 181 -20.21 2.43 7.04
N LEU A 182 -19.26 3.26 6.60
CA LEU A 182 -19.49 4.70 6.44
C LEU A 182 -20.50 5.03 5.33
N GLN A 183 -20.55 4.26 4.25
CA GLN A 183 -21.54 4.45 3.17
C GLN A 183 -22.96 4.10 3.62
N SER A 184 -23.10 3.18 4.57
CA SER A 184 -24.41 2.73 5.09
C SER A 184 -25.06 3.66 6.12
N LYS A 185 -24.36 4.70 6.55
CA LYS A 185 -24.80 5.68 7.55
C LYS A 185 -25.28 6.98 6.89
#